data_AF-A0A2G9XE05-F1
#
_entry.id   AF-A0A2G9XE05-F1
#
_cell.length_a   1.000
_cell.length_b   1.000
_cell.length_c   1.000
_cell.angle_alpha   90.00
_cell.angle_beta   90.00
_cell.angle_gamma   90.00
#
_symmetry.space_group_name_H-M   'P 1'
#
loop_
_entity.id
_entity.type
_entity.pdbx_description
1 polymer ?
#
loop_
_entity_poly.entity_id
_entity_poly.type
_entity_poly.pdbx_seq_one_letter_code
_entity_poly.pdbx_strand_id
1 'polypeptide(L)'
;MTLPLPPERGIIFDRRGEKLAVSVMAYSVCANPSKLRNPREVAGEIASLLHSDKDTILQKLAVRGNFCWLARKIPPDKAAIVKNQNIDGIFLIKEPKRFYPNGELAGHLIGFVGMDSDGLEGLEQRYDRYLKGTPANTMICWARDAKGKKLYPR
;
A
#
# COMPACT_ATOMS: atom_id res chain seq x y z
N MET A 1 -14.34 -10.27 -5.44
CA MET A 1 -13.39 -9.19 -5.81
C MET A 1 -12.02 -9.71 -5.46
N THR A 2 -11.02 -9.49 -6.30
CA THR A 2 -9.63 -9.88 -6.07
C THR A 2 -8.82 -8.60 -6.15
N LEU A 3 -8.00 -8.33 -5.13
CA LEU A 3 -7.09 -7.20 -5.15
C LEU A 3 -5.69 -7.73 -5.46
N PRO A 4 -5.12 -7.44 -6.64
CA PRO A 4 -3.74 -7.81 -6.92
C PRO A 4 -2.82 -6.95 -6.06
N LEU A 5 -1.92 -7.59 -5.32
CA LEU A 5 -0.83 -6.90 -4.64
C LEU A 5 0.47 -7.14 -5.41
N PRO A 6 1.32 -6.11 -5.58
CA PRO A 6 2.63 -6.32 -6.15
C PRO A 6 3.41 -7.31 -5.26
N PRO A 7 4.16 -8.25 -5.85
CA PRO A 7 5.02 -9.16 -5.09
C PRO A 7 6.19 -8.39 -4.47
N GLU A 8 6.92 -9.05 -3.58
CA GLU A 8 8.19 -8.52 -3.08
C GLU A 8 9.20 -8.40 -4.22
N ARG A 9 9.87 -7.25 -4.31
CA ARG A 9 10.84 -6.93 -5.35
C ARG A 9 12.22 -7.42 -4.92
N GLY A 10 12.98 -7.98 -5.86
CA GLY A 10 14.32 -8.51 -5.62
C GLY A 10 15.27 -7.50 -4.98
N ILE A 11 16.14 -7.98 -4.10
CA ILE A 11 17.15 -7.14 -3.43
C ILE A 11 18.26 -6.79 -4.41
N ILE A 12 18.71 -5.54 -4.40
CA ILE A 12 19.93 -5.12 -5.11
C ILE A 12 21.07 -5.10 -4.11
N PHE A 13 22.16 -5.77 -4.45
CA PHE A 13 23.39 -5.82 -3.67
C PHE A 13 24.52 -5.08 -4.39
N ASP A 14 25.48 -4.58 -3.61
CA ASP A 14 26.75 -4.13 -4.13
C ASP A 14 27.70 -5.34 -4.38
N ARG A 15 28.92 -5.07 -4.85
CA ARG A 15 29.92 -6.11 -5.11
C ARG A 15 30.41 -6.86 -3.85
N ARG A 16 30.21 -6.29 -2.66
CA ARG A 16 30.61 -6.86 -1.37
C ARG A 16 29.44 -7.55 -0.64
N GLY A 17 28.23 -7.52 -1.22
CA GLY A 17 27.04 -8.11 -0.62
C GLY A 17 26.23 -7.14 0.26
N GLU A 18 26.57 -5.85 0.26
CA GLU A 18 25.82 -4.82 0.99
C GLU A 18 24.51 -4.50 0.28
N LYS A 19 23.44 -4.32 1.06
CA LYS A 19 22.09 -4.09 0.54
C LYS A 19 21.96 -2.64 0.05
N LEU A 20 21.75 -2.46 -1.25
CA LEU A 20 21.55 -1.15 -1.88
C LEU A 20 20.07 -0.79 -2.03
N ALA A 21 19.22 -1.78 -2.27
CA ALA A 21 17.78 -1.58 -2.35
C ALA A 21 17.03 -2.83 -1.89
N VAL A 22 16.06 -2.66 -0.99
CA VAL A 22 15.30 -3.75 -0.35
C VAL A 22 13.81 -3.47 -0.36
N SER A 23 13.00 -4.52 -0.36
CA SER A 23 11.56 -4.41 -0.15
C SER A 23 11.22 -4.57 1.33
N VAL A 24 10.48 -3.61 1.87
CA VAL A 24 9.97 -3.62 3.24
C VAL A 24 8.44 -3.58 3.21
N MET A 25 7.78 -4.30 4.12
CA MET A 25 6.32 -4.29 4.20
C MET A 25 5.84 -2.98 4.84
N ALA A 26 4.99 -2.24 4.13
CA ALA A 26 4.35 -1.03 4.62
C ALA A 26 2.83 -1.21 4.63
N TYR A 27 2.14 -0.55 5.56
CA TYR A 27 0.69 -0.57 5.60
C TYR A 27 0.10 0.49 4.67
N SER A 28 -1.04 0.18 4.09
CA SER A 28 -1.86 1.08 3.29
C SER A 28 -3.28 1.09 3.84
N VAL A 29 -3.90 2.26 3.87
CA VAL A 29 -5.26 2.49 4.36
C VAL A 29 -6.23 2.38 3.20
N CYS A 30 -7.20 1.49 3.35
CA CYS A 30 -8.26 1.25 2.40
C CYS A 30 -9.62 1.40 3.05
N ALA A 31 -10.62 1.69 2.23
CA ALA A 31 -12.00 1.74 2.68
C ALA A 31 -12.91 0.89 1.78
N ASN A 32 -14.03 0.46 2.36
CA ASN A 32 -15.19 -0.03 1.64
C ASN A 32 -16.31 1.00 1.78
N PRO A 33 -16.48 1.91 0.81
CA PRO A 33 -17.50 2.94 0.85
C PRO A 33 -18.91 2.43 1.12
N SER A 34 -19.27 1.24 0.60
CA SER A 34 -20.61 0.66 0.81
C SER A 34 -20.94 0.28 2.26
N LYS A 35 -19.95 0.25 3.16
CA LYS A 35 -20.14 -0.03 4.58
C LYS A 35 -20.09 1.21 5.47
N LEU A 36 -19.73 2.36 4.91
CA LEU A 36 -19.63 3.61 5.67
C LEU A 36 -21.01 4.22 5.85
N ARG A 37 -21.46 4.38 7.09
CA ARG A 37 -22.71 5.09 7.42
C ARG A 37 -22.58 6.60 7.18
N ASN A 38 -21.49 7.19 7.68
CA ASN A 38 -21.21 8.63 7.59
C ASN A 38 -19.85 8.88 6.90
N PRO A 39 -19.76 8.83 5.56
CA PRO A 39 -18.50 9.03 4.84
C PRO A 39 -17.81 10.36 5.14
N ARG A 40 -18.58 11.41 5.46
CA ARG A 40 -18.05 12.77 5.74
C ARG A 40 -17.33 12.87 7.07
N GLU A 41 -17.81 12.17 8.09
CA GLU A 41 -17.19 12.09 9.42
C GLU A 41 -15.92 11.25 9.33
N VAL A 42 -16.03 10.05 8.75
CA VAL A 42 -14.89 9.15 8.52
C VAL A 42 -13.80 9.83 7.70
N ALA A 43 -14.16 10.61 6.68
CA ALA A 43 -13.18 11.40 5.92
C ALA A 43 -12.43 12.39 6.80
N GLY A 44 -13.12 13.07 7.73
CA GLY A 44 -12.50 14.02 8.65
C GLY A 44 -11.56 13.35 9.65
N GLU A 45 -11.97 12.22 10.21
CA GLU A 45 -11.14 11.42 11.12
C GLU A 45 -9.87 10.93 10.42
N ILE A 46 -10.01 10.27 9.27
CA ILE A 46 -8.86 9.74 8.52
C ILE A 46 -7.97 10.88 8.00
N ALA A 47 -8.54 11.99 7.55
CA ALA A 47 -7.77 13.17 7.15
C ALA A 47 -6.88 13.69 8.28
N SER A 48 -7.44 13.76 9.49
CA SER A 48 -6.73 14.24 10.68
C SER A 48 -5.61 13.29 11.07
N LEU A 49 -5.86 11.98 11.03
CA LEU A 49 -4.88 10.93 11.35
C LEU A 49 -3.74 10.84 10.33
N LEU A 50 -4.06 11.03 9.04
CA LEU A 50 -3.09 10.91 7.97
C LEU A 50 -2.38 12.23 7.65
N HIS A 51 -2.84 13.35 8.23
CA HIS A 51 -2.47 14.71 7.83
C HIS A 51 -2.66 14.92 6.33
N SER A 52 -3.83 14.52 5.83
CA SER A 52 -4.21 14.61 4.42
C SER A 52 -5.42 15.51 4.26
N ASP A 53 -5.63 16.01 3.06
CA ASP A 53 -6.79 16.85 2.77
C ASP A 53 -8.11 16.06 2.87
N LYS A 54 -9.08 16.65 3.59
CA LYS A 54 -10.37 16.03 3.87
C LYS A 54 -11.19 15.87 2.60
N ASP A 55 -11.19 16.86 1.72
CA ASP A 55 -11.99 16.83 0.50
C ASP A 55 -11.48 15.77 -0.48
N THR A 56 -10.16 15.61 -0.57
CA THR A 56 -9.50 14.54 -1.33
C THR A 56 -9.92 13.15 -0.84
N ILE A 57 -9.96 12.93 0.48
CA ILE A 57 -10.43 11.66 1.07
C ILE A 57 -11.92 11.47 0.82
N LEU A 58 -12.71 12.52 0.99
CA LEU A 58 -14.15 12.47 0.77
C LEU A 58 -14.48 12.12 -0.68
N GLN A 59 -13.77 12.69 -1.66
CA GLN A 59 -13.91 12.34 -3.07
C GLN A 59 -13.60 10.86 -3.32
N LYS A 60 -12.54 10.32 -2.72
CA LYS A 60 -12.20 8.89 -2.81
C LYS A 60 -13.27 7.99 -2.17
N LEU A 61 -13.93 8.47 -1.11
CA LEU A 61 -15.04 7.76 -0.45
C LEU A 61 -16.37 7.91 -1.19
N ALA A 62 -16.56 8.97 -1.97
CA ALA A 62 -17.76 9.20 -2.76
C ALA A 62 -17.88 8.24 -3.96
N VAL A 63 -16.75 7.66 -4.41
CA VAL A 63 -16.74 6.66 -5.48
C VAL A 63 -17.52 5.42 -5.02
N ARG A 64 -18.58 5.08 -5.75
CA ARG A 64 -19.36 3.86 -5.50
C ARG A 64 -18.48 2.63 -5.75
N GLY A 65 -18.30 1.81 -4.71
CA GLY A 65 -17.50 0.61 -4.82
C GLY A 65 -17.35 -0.12 -3.49
N ASN A 66 -16.78 -1.33 -3.57
CA ASN A 66 -16.46 -2.15 -2.41
C ASN A 66 -15.04 -1.91 -1.88
N PHE A 67 -14.26 -1.07 -2.55
CA PHE A 67 -12.84 -0.84 -2.29
C PHE A 67 -12.41 0.51 -2.83
N CYS A 68 -11.70 1.30 -2.03
CA CYS A 68 -10.93 2.45 -2.47
C CYS A 68 -9.67 2.63 -1.62
N TRP A 69 -8.60 3.13 -2.24
CA TRP A 69 -7.35 3.50 -1.56
C TRP A 69 -7.47 4.89 -0.95
N LEU A 70 -7.33 5.01 0.37
CA LEU A 70 -7.29 6.31 1.03
C LEU A 70 -5.86 6.87 1.05
N ALA A 71 -4.91 6.05 1.51
CA ALA A 71 -3.48 6.35 1.48
C ALA A 71 -2.67 5.05 1.35
N ARG A 72 -1.54 5.11 0.65
CA ARG A 72 -0.68 3.94 0.41
C ARG A 72 0.68 4.08 1.07
N LYS A 73 1.22 2.95 1.56
CA LYS A 73 2.59 2.80 2.10
C LYS A 73 2.92 3.83 3.20
N ILE A 74 1.98 4.01 4.13
CA ILE A 74 2.04 4.97 5.23
C ILE A 74 3.04 4.54 6.32
N PRO A 75 3.53 5.50 7.14
CA PRO A 75 4.37 5.20 8.30
C PRO A 75 3.71 4.23 9.29
N PRO A 76 4.49 3.36 9.96
CA PRO A 76 3.96 2.33 10.86
C PRO A 76 3.21 2.90 12.08
N ASP A 77 3.68 4.03 12.59
CA ASP A 77 3.09 4.85 13.64
C ASP A 77 1.67 5.32 13.27
N LYS A 78 1.49 5.93 12.10
CA LYS A 78 0.15 6.27 11.58
C LYS A 78 -0.73 5.04 11.37
N ALA A 79 -0.15 3.95 10.86
CA ALA A 79 -0.90 2.71 10.63
C ALA A 79 -1.43 2.10 11.94
N ALA A 80 -0.63 2.14 13.00
CA ALA A 80 -1.04 1.69 14.33
C ALA A 80 -2.22 2.51 14.87
N ILE A 81 -2.18 3.84 14.72
CA ILE A 81 -3.28 4.71 15.16
C ILE A 81 -4.56 4.40 14.38
N VAL A 82 -4.50 4.30 13.05
CA VAL A 82 -5.67 3.94 12.22
C VAL A 82 -6.23 2.57 12.59
N LYS A 83 -5.35 1.60 12.86
CA LYS A 83 -5.76 0.26 13.31
C LYS A 83 -6.52 0.31 14.63
N ASN A 84 -6.07 1.14 15.57
CA ASN A 84 -6.64 1.24 16.92
C ASN A 84 -8.00 1.94 16.94
N GLN A 85 -8.29 2.82 15.97
CA GLN A 85 -9.58 3.52 15.88
C GLN A 85 -10.74 2.58 15.46
N ASN A 86 -10.44 1.42 14.86
CA ASN A 86 -11.40 0.37 14.53
C ASN A 86 -12.68 0.88 13.82
N ILE A 87 -12.49 1.81 12.88
CA ILE A 87 -13.58 2.44 12.12
C ILE A 87 -14.18 1.41 11.16
N ASP A 88 -15.50 1.19 11.24
CA ASP A 88 -16.18 0.24 10.35
C ASP A 88 -16.00 0.64 8.88
N GLY A 89 -15.76 -0.35 8.02
CA GLY A 89 -15.46 -0.12 6.62
C GLY A 89 -14.03 0.32 6.29
N ILE A 90 -13.19 0.67 7.28
CA ILE A 90 -11.75 0.96 7.08
C ILE A 90 -10.93 -0.28 7.43
N PHE A 91 -9.91 -0.56 6.63
CA PHE A 91 -8.99 -1.67 6.87
C PHE A 91 -7.59 -1.37 6.33
N LEU A 92 -6.61 -2.10 6.85
CA LEU A 92 -5.21 -1.96 6.46
C LEU A 92 -4.78 -3.15 5.62
N ILE A 93 -4.02 -2.87 4.56
CA ILE A 93 -3.38 -3.89 3.74
C ILE A 93 -1.87 -3.69 3.79
N LYS A 94 -1.11 -4.78 3.88
CA LYS A 94 0.35 -4.74 3.74
C LYS A 94 0.73 -4.78 2.27
N GLU A 95 1.55 -3.83 1.86
CA GLU A 95 2.12 -3.73 0.52
C GLU A 95 3.65 -3.59 0.59
N PRO A 96 4.40 -4.17 -0.35
CA PRO A 96 5.82 -3.94 -0.42
C PRO A 96 6.14 -2.48 -0.81
N LYS A 97 7.01 -1.85 -0.04
CA LYS A 97 7.60 -0.53 -0.26
C LYS A 97 9.10 -0.70 -0.50
N ARG A 98 9.64 0.05 -1.46
CA ARG A 98 11.08 0.03 -1.72
C ARG A 98 11.81 0.95 -0.74
N PHE A 99 12.93 0.47 -0.19
CA PHE A 99 13.76 1.18 0.76
C PHE A 99 15.22 1.12 0.29
N TYR A 100 15.91 2.26 0.37
CA TYR A 100 17.29 2.46 -0.09
C TYR A 100 18.16 2.81 1.12
N PRO A 101 18.87 1.83 1.73
CA PRO A 101 19.61 2.04 2.98
C PRO A 101 20.65 3.16 2.93
N ASN A 102 21.28 3.34 1.76
CA ASN A 102 22.33 4.34 1.57
C ASN A 102 21.81 5.69 1.03
N GLY A 103 20.48 5.87 0.98
CA GLY A 103 19.83 7.12 0.57
C GLY A 103 20.28 7.60 -0.81
N GLU A 104 20.91 8.77 -0.85
CA GLU A 104 21.35 9.44 -2.08
C GLU A 104 22.60 8.82 -2.70
N LEU A 105 23.36 8.01 -1.95
CA LEU A 105 24.56 7.37 -2.45
C LEU A 105 24.21 6.45 -3.62
N ALA A 106 24.75 6.75 -4.80
CA ALA A 106 24.44 6.06 -6.05
C ALA A 106 22.93 6.11 -6.42
N GLY A 107 22.16 7.08 -5.91
CA GLY A 107 20.72 7.21 -6.18
C GLY A 107 20.38 7.28 -7.67
N HIS A 108 21.14 8.04 -8.47
CA HIS A 108 20.95 8.10 -9.93
C HIS A 108 21.28 6.77 -10.63
N LEU A 109 22.28 6.03 -10.13
CA LEU A 109 22.65 4.75 -10.71
C LEU A 109 21.60 3.69 -10.38
N ILE A 110 21.23 3.56 -9.10
CA ILE A 110 20.25 2.59 -8.63
C ILE A 110 18.87 2.94 -9.20
N GLY A 111 18.50 4.22 -9.18
CA GLY A 111 17.20 4.73 -9.55
C GLY A 111 16.15 4.48 -8.47
N PHE A 112 14.88 4.66 -8.86
CA PHE A 112 13.75 4.47 -7.96
C PHE A 112 12.59 3.72 -8.61
N VAL A 113 11.60 3.36 -7.79
CA VAL A 113 10.37 2.70 -8.23
C VAL A 113 9.14 3.58 -7.98
N GLY A 114 8.09 3.34 -8.77
CA GLY A 114 6.79 3.97 -8.60
C GLY A 114 5.95 3.37 -7.47
N MET A 115 4.74 3.89 -7.31
CA MET A 115 3.79 3.42 -6.27
C MET A 115 3.41 1.95 -6.47
N ASP A 116 3.31 1.49 -7.71
CA ASP A 116 2.97 0.11 -8.08
C ASP A 116 4.20 -0.82 -8.23
N SER A 117 5.35 -0.36 -7.74
CA SER A 117 6.63 -1.09 -7.75
C SER A 117 7.25 -1.32 -9.12
N ASP A 118 6.87 -0.51 -10.11
CA ASP A 118 7.53 -0.42 -11.41
C ASP A 118 8.86 0.36 -11.30
N GLY A 119 9.94 -0.17 -11.86
CA GLY A 119 11.21 0.53 -11.96
C GLY A 119 11.12 1.71 -12.93
N LEU A 120 11.36 2.92 -12.44
CA LEU A 120 11.20 4.16 -13.22
C LEU A 120 12.53 4.72 -13.72
N GLU A 121 13.63 4.44 -13.04
CA GLU A 121 14.95 4.95 -13.41
C GLU A 121 16.07 3.95 -13.07
N GLY A 122 17.27 4.16 -13.62
CA GLY A 122 18.50 3.48 -13.20
C GLY A 122 18.48 1.96 -13.37
N LEU A 123 19.17 1.28 -12.46
CA LEU A 123 19.18 -0.18 -12.37
C LEU A 123 17.78 -0.75 -12.09
N GLU A 124 16.95 -0.04 -11.32
CA GLU A 124 15.57 -0.43 -11.04
C GLU A 124 14.75 -0.56 -12.34
N GLN A 125 14.86 0.40 -13.26
CA GLN A 125 14.20 0.32 -14.57
C GLN A 125 14.85 -0.72 -15.47
N ARG A 126 16.18 -0.71 -15.61
CA ARG A 126 16.90 -1.60 -16.53
C ARG A 126 16.67 -3.08 -16.21
N TYR A 127 16.62 -3.42 -14.93
CA TYR A 127 16.43 -4.79 -14.46
C TYR A 127 15.00 -5.04 -13.95
N ASP A 128 14.03 -4.18 -14.30
CA ASP A 128 12.65 -4.29 -13.79
C ASP A 128 12.07 -5.69 -13.98
N ARG A 129 12.27 -6.29 -15.16
CA ARG A 129 11.81 -7.65 -15.46
C ARG A 129 12.34 -8.72 -14.50
N TYR A 130 13.57 -8.56 -14.01
CA TYR A 130 14.20 -9.51 -13.08
C TYR A 130 13.83 -9.19 -11.63
N LEU A 131 13.70 -7.91 -11.30
CA LEU A 131 13.48 -7.43 -9.94
C LEU A 131 12.01 -7.52 -9.53
N LYS A 132 11.07 -7.26 -10.43
CA LYS A 132 9.63 -7.17 -10.14
C LYS A 132 9.02 -8.47 -9.63
N GLY A 133 9.73 -9.59 -9.79
CA GLY A 133 9.23 -10.92 -9.44
C GLY A 133 8.05 -11.33 -10.32
N THR A 134 7.61 -12.57 -10.19
CA THR A 134 6.33 -13.00 -10.76
C THR A 134 5.24 -12.49 -9.82
N PRO A 135 4.19 -11.81 -10.31
CA PRO A 135 3.03 -11.56 -9.47
C PRO A 135 2.49 -12.92 -9.07
N ALA A 136 2.85 -13.36 -7.86
CA ALA A 136 2.15 -14.43 -7.22
C ALA A 136 0.68 -14.02 -7.22
N ASN A 137 -0.22 -14.97 -7.45
CA ASN A 137 -1.63 -14.79 -7.17
C ASN A 137 -1.84 -14.65 -5.66
N THR A 138 -1.14 -13.71 -4.99
CA THR A 138 -1.45 -13.15 -3.68
C THR A 138 -2.73 -12.34 -3.85
N MET A 139 -3.78 -13.09 -4.18
CA MET A 139 -5.13 -12.65 -4.24
C MET A 139 -5.56 -12.54 -2.80
N ILE A 140 -5.76 -11.31 -2.33
CA ILE A 140 -6.62 -11.14 -1.17
C ILE A 140 -8.03 -11.55 -1.64
N CYS A 141 -8.36 -12.82 -1.43
CA CYS A 141 -9.68 -13.36 -1.64
C CYS A 141 -10.55 -12.89 -0.48
N TRP A 142 -11.47 -11.97 -0.79
CA TRP A 142 -12.54 -11.58 0.11
C TRP A 142 -13.52 -12.75 0.22
N ALA A 143 -13.26 -13.68 1.14
CA ALA A 143 -14.20 -14.77 1.43
C ALA A 143 -15.47 -14.15 2.03
N ARG A 144 -16.63 -14.50 1.48
CA ARG A 144 -17.94 -14.15 2.06
C ARG A 144 -18.38 -15.33 2.93
N ASP A 145 -18.80 -15.07 4.16
CA ASP A 145 -19.55 -16.07 4.92
C ASP A 145 -20.94 -16.31 4.27
N ALA A 146 -21.64 -17.36 4.69
CA ALA A 146 -22.98 -17.70 4.20
C ALA A 146 -24.06 -16.64 4.56
N LYS A 147 -23.76 -15.70 5.48
CA LYS A 147 -24.59 -14.53 5.80
C LYS A 147 -24.20 -13.29 4.96
N GLY A 148 -23.29 -13.43 3.99
CA GLY A 148 -22.83 -12.35 3.11
C GLY A 148 -21.77 -11.42 3.72
N LYS A 149 -21.29 -11.68 4.94
CA LYS A 149 -20.23 -10.91 5.60
C LYS A 149 -18.89 -11.26 4.98
N LYS A 150 -18.29 -10.30 4.27
CA LYS A 150 -16.92 -10.43 3.74
C LYS A 150 -15.92 -10.44 4.92
N LEU A 151 -15.11 -11.48 5.02
CA LEU A 151 -13.99 -11.60 5.94
C LEU A 151 -12.87 -10.69 5.45
N TYR A 152 -12.41 -9.79 6.33
CA TYR A 152 -11.22 -8.99 6.10
C TYR A 152 -10.00 -9.86 6.44
N PRO A 153 -8.94 -9.86 5.63
CA PRO A 153 -7.69 -10.48 6.07
C PRO A 153 -7.25 -9.80 7.37
N ARG A 154 -7.06 -10.59 8.43
CA ARG A 154 -6.46 -10.15 9.70
C ARG A 154 -4.97 -9.91 9.54
#